data_AF-A0A7U6JH37-F1
#
_entry.id   AF-A0A7U6JH37-F1
#
_cell.length_a   1.000
_cell.length_b   1.000
_cell.length_c   1.000
_cell.angle_alpha   90.00
_cell.angle_beta   90.00
_cell.angle_gamma   90.00
#
_symmetry.space_group_name_H-M   'P 1'
#
loop_
_entity.id
_entity.type
_entity.pdbx_description
1 polymer ?
#
loop_
_entity_poly.entity_id
_entity_poly.type
_entity_poly.pdbx_seq_one_letter_code
_entity_poly.pdbx_strand_id
1 'polypeptide(L)' 'MSLETELAPHPAQRQAAISDEFVAYCNAEFERRRNSGEDFDEAAYKEAMEMALVRLRQLEEEGLA' A
#
# COMPACT_ATOMS: atom_id res chain seq x y z
N MET A 1 -15.43 28.42 25.45
CA MET A 1 -14.18 28.14 24.71
C MET A 1 -13.33 27.29 25.62
N SER A 2 -13.29 25.98 25.37
CA SER A 2 -12.24 25.02 25.76
C SER A 2 -12.79 23.62 25.51
N LEU A 3 -12.58 23.10 24.30
CA LEU A 3 -12.63 21.67 24.04
C LEU A 3 -11.18 21.22 23.98
N GLU A 4 -10.60 20.98 25.15
CA GLU A 4 -9.43 20.12 25.26
C GLU A 4 -9.93 18.70 25.00
N THR A 5 -10.08 18.38 23.70
CA THR A 5 -10.19 17.00 23.28
C THR A 5 -8.79 16.41 23.46
N GLU A 6 -8.53 15.90 24.66
CA GLU A 6 -7.46 14.96 24.92
C GLU A 6 -7.63 13.81 23.91
N LEU A 7 -6.90 13.88 22.78
CA LEU A 7 -6.70 12.74 21.90
C LEU A 7 -5.86 11.73 22.67
N ALA A 8 -6.54 10.91 23.48
CA ALA A 8 -5.99 9.62 23.86
C ALA A 8 -5.52 8.93 22.57
N PRO A 9 -4.29 8.38 22.51
CA PRO A 9 -3.83 7.66 21.34
C PRO A 9 -4.83 6.54 21.06
N HIS A 10 -5.45 6.59 19.88
CA HIS A 10 -6.44 5.61 19.48
C HIS A 10 -5.71 4.24 19.41
N PRO A 11 -6.17 3.18 20.10
CA PRO A 11 -5.47 1.89 20.16
C PRO A 11 -5.54 1.08 18.85
N ALA A 12 -5.67 1.76 17.71
CA ALA A 12 -5.88 1.16 16.39
C ALA A 12 -4.84 1.58 15.33
N GLN A 13 -3.88 2.46 15.62
CA GLN A 13 -2.75 2.69 14.71
C GLN A 13 -1.69 1.60 14.93
N ARG A 14 -2.06 0.34 14.64
CA ARG A 14 -1.03 -0.56 14.09
C ARG A 14 -0.73 0.03 12.73
N GLN A 15 0.40 0.72 12.61
CA GLN A 15 0.94 1.13 11.32
C GLN A 15 0.93 -0.12 10.45
N ALA A 16 0.16 -0.10 9.36
CA ALA A 16 0.12 -1.24 8.45
C ALA A 16 1.54 -1.44 7.90
N ALA A 17 1.88 -2.69 7.59
CA ALA A 17 3.14 -2.96 6.91
C ALA A 17 3.15 -2.15 5.59
N ILE A 18 4.28 -1.57 5.22
CA ILE A 18 4.43 -0.81 3.97
C ILE A 18 4.04 -1.68 2.77
N SER A 19 4.33 -2.98 2.84
CA SER A 19 3.92 -3.98 1.85
C SER A 19 2.40 -4.10 1.72
N ASP A 20 1.64 -3.95 2.79
CA ASP A 20 0.17 -3.97 2.76
C ASP A 20 -0.38 -2.69 2.10
N GLU A 21 0.18 -1.53 2.45
CA GLU A 21 -0.18 -0.25 1.83
C GLU A 21 0.16 -0.23 0.33
N PHE A 22 1.31 -0.79 -0.03
CA PHE A 22 1.74 -0.93 -1.42
C PHE A 22 0.77 -1.81 -2.23
N VAL A 23 0.36 -2.96 -1.69
CA VAL A 23 -0.62 -3.85 -2.34
C VAL A 23 -1.96 -3.13 -2.52
N ALA A 24 -2.43 -2.42 -1.50
CA ALA A 24 -3.68 -1.67 -1.57
C ALA A 24 -3.63 -0.61 -2.69
N TYR A 25 -2.53 0.13 -2.78
CA TYR A 25 -2.29 1.09 -3.85
C TYR A 25 -2.28 0.41 -5.23
N CYS A 26 -1.49 -0.64 -5.40
CA CYS A 26 -1.34 -1.32 -6.68
C CYS A 26 -2.65 -1.91 -7.20
N ASN A 27 -3.52 -2.41 -6.31
CA ASN A 27 -4.85 -2.90 -6.69
C ASN A 27 -5.78 -1.78 -7.16
N ALA A 28 -5.80 -0.64 -6.45
CA ALA A 28 -6.60 0.51 -6.85
C ALA A 28 -6.14 1.07 -8.21
N GLU A 29 -4.83 1.14 -8.41
CA GLU A 29 -4.22 1.59 -9.66
C GLU A 29 -4.49 0.62 -10.82
N PHE A 30 -4.40 -0.68 -10.57
CA PHE A 30 -4.73 -1.72 -11.56
C PHE A 30 -6.14 -1.55 -12.11
N GLU A 31 -7.14 -1.38 -11.22
CA GLU A 31 -8.51 -1.15 -11.63
C GLU A 31 -8.69 0.19 -12.35
N ARG A 32 -7.95 1.25 -11.96
CA ARG A 32 -7.96 2.53 -12.69
C ARG A 32 -7.47 2.35 -14.13
N ARG A 33 -6.34 1.65 -14.33
CA ARG A 33 -5.74 1.40 -15.63
C ARG A 33 -6.60 0.48 -16.49
N ARG A 34 -7.16 -0.58 -15.91
CA ARG A 34 -8.07 -1.49 -16.62
C ARG A 34 -9.32 -0.78 -17.14
N ASN A 35 -9.79 0.24 -16.43
CA ASN A 35 -10.98 1.01 -16.79
C ASN A 35 -10.67 2.33 -17.52
N SER A 36 -9.41 2.59 -17.92
CA SER A 36 -9.05 3.88 -18.55
C SER A 36 -9.31 3.93 -20.06
N GLY A 37 -9.57 2.79 -20.70
CA GLY A 37 -9.72 2.69 -22.16
C GLY A 37 -8.42 2.84 -22.95
N GLU A 38 -7.27 2.82 -22.26
CA GLU A 38 -5.94 2.78 -22.88
C GLU A 38 -5.39 1.36 -22.90
N ASP A 39 -4.43 1.08 -23.78
CA ASP A 39 -3.70 -0.18 -23.76
C ASP A 39 -3.00 -0.36 -22.40
N PHE A 40 -3.31 -1.48 -21.74
CA PHE A 40 -2.78 -1.81 -20.42
C PHE A 40 -2.31 -3.26 -20.41
N ASP A 41 -0.99 -3.45 -20.25
CA ASP A 41 -0.40 -4.77 -20.07
C ASP A 41 -0.56 -5.23 -18.62
N GLU A 42 -1.67 -5.91 -18.35
CA GLU A 42 -1.99 -6.44 -17.03
C GLU A 42 -0.96 -7.46 -16.52
N ALA A 43 -0.34 -8.23 -17.44
CA ALA A 43 0.61 -9.27 -17.07
C ALA A 43 1.92 -8.64 -16.59
N ALA A 44 2.47 -7.71 -17.37
CA ALA A 44 3.68 -6.98 -16.99
C ALA A 44 3.49 -6.17 -15.69
N TYR A 45 2.29 -5.59 -15.49
CA TYR A 45 1.99 -4.88 -14.24
C TYR A 45 2.00 -5.81 -13.02
N LYS A 46 1.34 -6.98 -13.12
CA LYS A 46 1.29 -7.95 -12.02
C LYS A 46 2.68 -8.49 -11.69
N GLU A 47 3.49 -8.79 -12.69
CA GLU A 47 4.88 -9.24 -12.51
C GLU A 47 5.71 -8.16 -11.81
N ALA A 48 5.61 -6.90 -12.24
CA ALA A 48 6.30 -5.78 -11.60
C ALA A 48 5.86 -5.56 -10.14
N MET A 49 4.56 -5.65 -9.87
CA MET A 49 4.01 -5.55 -8.52
C MET A 49 4.55 -6.66 -7.61
N GLU A 50 4.61 -7.90 -8.10
CA GLU A 50 5.11 -9.04 -7.33
C GLU A 50 6.60 -8.88 -7.00
N MET A 51 7.42 -8.46 -7.96
CA MET A 51 8.85 -8.18 -7.74
C MET A 51 9.06 -7.09 -6.67
N ALA A 52 8.31 -5.99 -6.74
CA ALA A 52 8.38 -4.92 -5.77
C ALA A 52 7.92 -5.38 -4.38
N LEU A 53 6.83 -6.16 -4.30
CA LEU A 53 6.30 -6.68 -3.06
C LEU A 53 7.28 -7.63 -2.36
N VAL A 54 7.96 -8.49 -3.11
CA VAL A 54 9.02 -9.36 -2.58
C VAL A 54 10.13 -8.52 -1.94
N ARG A 55 10.56 -7.44 -2.61
CA ARG A 55 11.62 -6.58 -2.07
C ARG A 55 11.15 -5.81 -0.83
N LEU A 56 9.91 -5.31 -0.81
CA LEU A 56 9.36 -4.61 0.34
C LEU A 56 9.30 -5.51 1.57
N ARG A 57 8.81 -6.75 1.42
CA ARG A 57 8.76 -7.71 2.54
C ARG A 57 10.15 -8.05 3.08
N GLN A 58 11.15 -8.20 2.21
CA GLN A 58 12.54 -8.39 2.65
C GLN A 58 13.04 -7.20 3.46
N LEU A 59 12.74 -5.97 3.02
CA LEU A 59 13.14 -4.77 3.76
C LEU A 59 12.42 -4.66 5.11
N GLU A 60 11.16 -5.07 5.20
CA GLU A 60 10.40 -5.12 6.46
C GLU A 60 11.00 -6.14 7.44
N GLU A 61 11.37 -7.32 6.94
CA GLU A 61 12.07 -8.35 7.72
C GLU A 61 13.45 -7.86 8.20
N GLU A 62 14.16 -7.08 7.38
CA GLU A 62 15.43 -6.44 7.70
C GLU A 62 15.27 -5.22 8.64
N GLY A 63 14.04 -4.74 8.88
CA GLY A 63 13.75 -3.54 9.67
C GLY A 63 14.14 -2.22 8.98
N LEU A 64 14.23 -2.25 7.65
CA LEU A 64 14.63 -1.13 6.78
C LEU A 64 13.46 -0.47 6.05
N ALA A 65 12.25 -0.99 6.23
CA ALA A 65 10.99 -0.45 5.74
C ALA A 65 10.07 -0.15 6.93
#